data_AF-A0A7S2YBB7-F1
#
_entry.id   AF-A0A7S2YBB7-F1
#
_cell.length_a   1.000
_cell.length_b   1.000
_cell.length_c   1.000
_cell.angle_alpha   90.00
_cell.angle_beta   90.00
_cell.angle_gamma   90.00
#
_symmetry.space_group_name_H-M   'P 1'
#
loop_
_entity.id
_entity.type
_entity.pdbx_description
1 polymer ?
#
loop_
_entity_poly.entity_id
_entity_poly.type
_entity_poly.pdbx_seq_one_letter_code
_entity_poly.pdbx_strand_id
1 'polypeptide(L)'
;SFQGYTPMSSERKRKDGGGGADDEKEKKRMKMFKKMGKVLSRAWQLDGADAFYECPTWNLGHVGKHLDQKEYTGSLKHAWQTFAADLGAVYTTHIAGKTKHATIAKDHLDQVKLMLSEKDASLGEMAAKAPPKNAAKKRNSSANNNEGAGERSSKRPRRERSNGGKDESPSAGSGPSPKKVGAKKGGKNKKAKGFSYQSKNINPELAEREVRAMEQLYEFIVDKCGGSEDMIEGFRVRVTKKNGAKLSHQAKFDINFYSAQNRRFRSMLQVGRFYNLVEDG
;
A
#
# COMPACT_ATOMS: atom_id res chain seq x y z
N SER A 1 -79.81 40.06 4.16
CA SER A 1 -79.70 38.64 3.74
C SER A 1 -78.24 38.27 3.72
N PHE A 2 -77.75 37.61 4.77
CA PHE A 2 -76.35 37.28 4.96
C PHE A 2 -76.12 35.85 4.47
N GLN A 3 -75.38 35.68 3.37
CA GLN A 3 -75.16 34.37 2.74
C GLN A 3 -73.69 33.95 2.89
N GLY A 4 -73.50 32.91 3.71
CA GLY A 4 -72.61 31.79 3.41
C GLY A 4 -71.10 31.99 3.53
N TYR A 5 -70.58 31.81 4.75
CA TYR A 5 -69.18 31.45 4.99
C TYR A 5 -69.00 29.96 4.67
N THR A 6 -68.11 29.60 3.73
CA THR A 6 -67.61 28.22 3.55
C THR A 6 -66.14 28.15 3.93
N PRO A 7 -65.76 27.52 5.06
CA PRO A 7 -64.38 27.21 5.37
C PRO A 7 -64.15 25.71 5.16
N MET A 8 -63.60 25.29 4.02
CA MET A 8 -62.92 23.99 3.91
C MET A 8 -61.96 24.00 2.72
N SER A 9 -60.68 24.18 2.99
CA SER A 9 -59.65 23.52 2.21
C SER A 9 -58.61 23.00 3.19
N SER A 10 -58.84 21.78 3.63
CA SER A 10 -57.96 20.99 4.48
C SER A 10 -56.65 20.75 3.74
N GLU A 11 -55.62 21.46 4.18
CA GLU A 11 -54.22 21.19 3.87
C GLU A 11 -53.92 19.72 4.18
N ARG A 12 -53.90 18.89 3.15
CA ARG A 12 -53.43 17.51 3.25
C ARG A 12 -51.94 17.56 3.52
N LYS A 13 -51.56 17.50 4.80
CA LYS A 13 -50.24 17.10 5.26
C LYS A 13 -49.86 15.81 4.53
N ARG A 14 -48.99 15.93 3.54
CA ARG A 14 -48.29 14.78 2.96
C ARG A 14 -47.42 14.20 4.08
N LYS A 15 -47.79 13.00 4.51
CA LYS A 15 -47.08 12.22 5.50
C LYS A 15 -45.83 11.67 4.79
N ASP A 16 -44.68 12.26 5.06
CA ASP A 16 -43.35 11.76 4.68
C ASP A 16 -43.11 10.40 5.35
N GLY A 17 -43.66 9.34 4.75
CA GLY A 17 -43.64 7.98 5.27
C GLY A 17 -42.68 7.04 4.52
N GLY A 18 -41.52 7.54 4.08
CA GLY A 18 -40.59 6.78 3.24
C GLY A 18 -39.13 6.66 3.74
N GLY A 19 -38.73 7.38 4.80
CA GLY A 19 -37.30 7.48 5.18
C GLY A 19 -36.76 6.41 6.15
N GLY A 20 -37.62 5.70 6.89
CA GLY A 20 -37.17 4.92 8.06
C GLY A 20 -36.37 3.63 7.73
N ALA A 21 -36.73 2.92 6.66
CA ALA A 21 -36.14 1.62 6.35
C ALA A 21 -34.73 1.74 5.75
N ASP A 22 -34.48 2.78 4.96
CA ASP A 22 -33.18 2.99 4.33
C ASP A 22 -32.16 3.60 5.31
N ASP A 23 -32.63 4.46 6.21
CA ASP A 23 -31.83 4.96 7.34
C ASP A 23 -31.34 3.82 8.24
N GLU A 24 -32.18 2.83 8.53
CA GLU A 24 -31.81 1.70 9.38
C GLU A 24 -30.79 0.77 8.69
N LYS A 25 -30.98 0.51 7.38
CA LYS A 25 -30.01 -0.26 6.57
C LYS A 25 -28.67 0.46 6.50
N GLU A 26 -28.67 1.77 6.29
CA GLU A 26 -27.43 2.55 6.26
C GLU A 26 -26.72 2.56 7.60
N LYS A 27 -27.45 2.73 8.71
CA LYS A 27 -26.89 2.60 10.07
C LYS A 27 -26.26 1.23 10.29
N LYS A 28 -26.89 0.14 9.82
CA LYS A 28 -26.32 -1.22 9.90
C LYS A 28 -25.04 -1.35 9.08
N ARG A 29 -24.99 -0.79 7.86
CA ARG A 29 -23.78 -0.76 7.02
C ARG A 29 -22.64 0.03 7.66
N MET A 30 -22.91 1.22 8.21
CA MET A 30 -21.89 2.01 8.91
C MET A 30 -21.31 1.28 10.12
N LYS A 31 -22.17 0.63 10.92
CA LYS A 31 -21.73 -0.21 12.05
C LYS A 31 -20.87 -1.39 11.58
N MET A 32 -21.21 -1.99 10.43
CA MET A 32 -20.43 -3.07 9.81
C MET A 32 -19.02 -2.57 9.42
N PHE A 33 -18.91 -1.49 8.64
CA PHE A 33 -17.61 -0.93 8.25
C PHE A 33 -16.75 -0.55 9.45
N LYS A 34 -17.35 0.02 10.51
CA LYS A 34 -16.64 0.31 11.76
C LYS A 34 -16.09 -0.96 12.43
N LYS A 35 -16.83 -2.07 12.39
CA LYS A 35 -16.37 -3.36 12.94
C LYS A 35 -15.26 -3.98 12.08
N MET A 36 -15.39 -3.95 10.75
CA MET A 36 -14.34 -4.41 9.84
C MET A 36 -13.05 -3.60 10.01
N GLY A 37 -13.16 -2.28 10.14
CA GLY A 37 -12.01 -1.39 10.39
C GLY A 37 -11.28 -1.72 11.69
N LYS A 38 -11.99 -2.14 12.74
CA LYS A 38 -11.35 -2.64 13.98
C LYS A 38 -10.57 -3.93 13.76
N VAL A 39 -11.09 -4.86 12.98
CA VAL A 39 -10.38 -6.12 12.65
C VAL A 39 -9.12 -5.81 11.85
N LEU A 40 -9.22 -4.95 10.82
CA LEU A 40 -8.07 -4.53 10.03
C LEU A 40 -7.02 -3.80 10.87
N SER A 41 -7.45 -2.89 11.76
CA SER A 41 -6.55 -2.17 12.65
C SER A 41 -5.79 -3.11 13.59
N ARG A 42 -6.44 -4.16 14.07
CA ARG A 42 -5.77 -5.20 14.87
C ARG A 42 -4.78 -6.02 14.03
N ALA A 43 -5.15 -6.38 12.81
CA ALA A 43 -4.24 -7.07 11.88
C ALA A 43 -2.97 -6.24 11.58
N TRP A 44 -3.09 -4.91 11.53
CA TRP A 44 -1.95 -3.98 11.39
C TRP A 44 -1.04 -3.91 12.61
N GLN A 45 -1.56 -4.20 13.80
CA GLN A 45 -0.81 -4.14 15.05
C GLN A 45 -0.12 -5.47 15.41
N LEU A 46 -0.26 -6.50 14.57
CA LEU A 46 0.42 -7.76 14.80
C LEU A 46 1.93 -7.60 14.62
N ASP A 47 2.71 -8.35 15.42
CA ASP A 47 4.17 -8.28 15.36
C ASP A 47 4.67 -8.73 13.98
N GLY A 48 5.55 -7.93 13.36
CA GLY A 48 6.01 -8.15 11.99
C GLY A 48 4.98 -7.84 10.89
N ALA A 49 3.89 -7.12 11.18
CA ALA A 49 2.90 -6.73 10.18
C ALA A 49 3.49 -5.87 9.05
N ASP A 50 4.60 -5.14 9.30
CA ASP A 50 5.32 -4.29 8.35
C ASP A 50 5.62 -4.99 7.02
N ALA A 51 5.90 -6.30 7.07
CA ALA A 51 6.14 -7.14 5.91
C ALA A 51 4.96 -7.25 4.93
N PHE A 52 3.73 -6.96 5.39
CA PHE A 52 2.49 -7.11 4.64
C PHE A 52 1.86 -5.77 4.22
N TYR A 53 2.57 -4.65 4.37
CA TYR A 53 2.13 -3.33 3.86
C TYR A 53 2.66 -3.04 2.47
N GLU A 54 3.90 -3.42 2.17
CA GLU A 54 4.60 -3.00 0.95
C GLU A 54 4.61 -4.06 -0.16
N CYS A 55 3.81 -5.12 -0.02
CA CYS A 55 3.77 -6.16 -1.05
C CYS A 55 3.11 -5.62 -2.34
N PRO A 56 3.75 -5.74 -3.52
CA PRO A 56 3.27 -5.11 -4.76
C PRO A 56 2.00 -5.74 -5.34
N THR A 57 1.60 -6.91 -4.86
CA THR A 57 0.49 -7.68 -5.43
C THR A 57 -0.83 -7.48 -4.70
N TRP A 58 -0.89 -7.86 -3.43
CA TRP A 58 -2.07 -7.72 -2.58
C TRP A 58 -1.61 -7.62 -1.12
N ASN A 59 -1.95 -6.52 -0.46
CA ASN A 59 -1.39 -6.16 0.84
C ASN A 59 -2.47 -5.54 1.75
N LEU A 60 -2.17 -5.36 3.04
CA LEU A 60 -3.15 -4.84 4.01
C LEU A 60 -3.63 -3.42 3.66
N GLY A 61 -2.79 -2.62 3.00
CA GLY A 61 -3.15 -1.29 2.50
C GLY A 61 -4.25 -1.33 1.42
N HIS A 62 -4.26 -2.35 0.55
CA HIS A 62 -5.33 -2.52 -0.43
C HIS A 62 -6.67 -2.83 0.24
N VAL A 63 -6.66 -3.72 1.25
CA VAL A 63 -7.86 -4.04 2.04
C VAL A 63 -8.39 -2.80 2.77
N GLY A 64 -7.49 -2.00 3.36
CA GLY A 64 -7.85 -0.71 3.97
C GLY A 64 -8.48 0.26 2.98
N LYS A 65 -7.90 0.39 1.79
CA LYS A 65 -8.45 1.25 0.74
C LYS A 65 -9.86 0.80 0.31
N HIS A 66 -10.09 -0.49 0.10
CA HIS A 66 -11.41 -1.02 -0.26
C HIS A 66 -12.43 -0.75 0.86
N LEU A 67 -12.00 -0.81 2.12
CA LEU A 67 -12.84 -0.51 3.27
C LEU A 67 -13.22 0.98 3.31
N ASP A 68 -12.25 1.88 3.15
CA ASP A 68 -12.45 3.34 3.16
C ASP A 68 -13.34 3.80 2.00
N GLN A 69 -13.19 3.17 0.84
CA GLN A 69 -14.00 3.41 -0.35
C GLN A 69 -15.39 2.74 -0.28
N LYS A 70 -15.68 2.00 0.80
CA LYS A 70 -16.93 1.27 1.01
C LYS A 70 -17.24 0.27 -0.12
N GLU A 71 -16.22 -0.34 -0.70
CA GLU A 71 -16.36 -1.28 -1.83
C GLU A 71 -16.95 -2.64 -1.42
N TYR A 72 -16.92 -2.97 -0.12
CA TYR A 72 -17.61 -4.13 0.43
C TYR A 72 -19.14 -3.92 0.45
N THR A 73 -19.75 -4.12 -0.72
CA THR A 73 -21.18 -3.91 -0.99
C THR A 73 -21.97 -5.22 -0.96
N GLY A 74 -23.28 -5.12 -1.16
CA GLY A 74 -24.19 -6.27 -1.15
C GLY A 74 -24.86 -6.50 0.21
N SER A 75 -25.26 -7.74 0.46
CA SER A 75 -25.83 -8.13 1.76
C SER A 75 -24.78 -8.01 2.87
N LEU A 76 -25.21 -7.74 4.09
CA LEU A 76 -24.30 -7.62 5.24
C LEU A 76 -23.39 -8.84 5.38
N LYS A 77 -23.97 -10.03 5.14
CA LYS A 77 -23.23 -11.30 5.12
C LYS A 77 -22.19 -11.27 4.01
N HIS A 78 -22.59 -11.04 2.76
CA HIS A 78 -21.67 -11.06 1.61
C HIS A 78 -20.51 -10.07 1.77
N ALA A 79 -20.77 -8.86 2.24
CA ALA A 79 -19.72 -7.87 2.51
C ALA A 79 -18.67 -8.38 3.51
N TRP A 80 -19.09 -9.05 4.60
CA TRP A 80 -18.17 -9.72 5.53
C TRP A 80 -17.39 -10.86 4.90
N GLN A 81 -18.02 -11.66 4.04
CA GLN A 81 -17.35 -12.77 3.34
C GLN A 81 -16.26 -12.24 2.42
N THR A 82 -16.55 -11.21 1.63
CA THR A 82 -15.58 -10.58 0.72
C THR A 82 -14.43 -9.93 1.50
N PHE A 83 -14.72 -9.24 2.60
CA PHE A 83 -13.70 -8.69 3.48
C PHE A 83 -12.78 -9.77 4.08
N ALA A 84 -13.37 -10.87 4.59
CA ALA A 84 -12.62 -11.99 5.15
C ALA A 84 -11.73 -12.67 4.10
N ALA A 85 -12.26 -12.89 2.89
CA ALA A 85 -11.50 -13.45 1.77
C ALA A 85 -10.34 -12.53 1.34
N ASP A 86 -10.57 -11.23 1.24
CA ASP A 86 -9.55 -10.24 0.90
C ASP A 86 -8.42 -10.18 1.93
N LEU A 87 -8.77 -10.20 3.22
CA LEU A 87 -7.82 -10.18 4.32
C LEU A 87 -7.01 -11.48 4.39
N GLY A 88 -7.67 -12.63 4.24
CA GLY A 88 -7.01 -13.94 4.14
C GLY A 88 -6.06 -14.04 2.94
N ALA A 89 -6.46 -13.51 1.79
CA ALA A 89 -5.68 -13.53 0.56
C ALA A 89 -4.32 -12.83 0.68
N VAL A 90 -4.19 -11.83 1.57
CA VAL A 90 -2.90 -11.18 1.85
C VAL A 90 -1.92 -12.25 2.34
N TYR A 91 -2.29 -12.99 3.39
CA TYR A 91 -1.41 -13.97 4.01
C TYR A 91 -1.23 -15.23 3.16
N THR A 92 -2.32 -15.76 2.56
CA THR A 92 -2.24 -16.98 1.74
C THR A 92 -1.34 -16.78 0.51
N THR A 93 -1.23 -15.57 -0.03
CA THR A 93 -0.28 -15.24 -1.10
C THR A 93 1.18 -15.44 -0.66
N HIS A 94 1.54 -15.01 0.56
CA HIS A 94 2.89 -15.20 1.10
C HIS A 94 3.20 -16.66 1.47
N ILE A 95 2.19 -17.39 1.95
CA ILE A 95 2.29 -18.81 2.29
C ILE A 95 2.47 -19.66 1.03
N ALA A 96 1.59 -19.47 0.03
CA ALA A 96 1.65 -20.20 -1.24
C ALA A 96 2.93 -19.88 -2.02
N GLY A 97 3.37 -18.62 -1.99
CA GLY A 97 4.62 -18.18 -2.59
C GLY A 97 5.89 -18.62 -1.85
N LYS A 98 5.77 -19.27 -0.68
CA LYS A 98 6.89 -19.67 0.20
C LYS A 98 7.89 -18.53 0.42
N THR A 99 7.37 -17.32 0.62
CA THR A 99 8.20 -16.13 0.82
C THR A 99 8.96 -16.20 2.16
N LYS A 100 9.97 -15.34 2.34
CA LYS A 100 10.70 -15.22 3.63
C LYS A 100 9.80 -14.93 4.83
N HIS A 101 8.59 -14.42 4.59
CA HIS A 101 7.58 -14.10 5.62
C HIS A 101 6.49 -15.16 5.75
N ALA A 102 6.63 -16.34 5.13
CA ALA A 102 5.58 -17.36 5.12
C ALA A 102 5.23 -17.87 6.53
N THR A 103 6.20 -17.97 7.45
CA THR A 103 5.95 -18.37 8.84
C THR A 103 5.12 -17.32 9.57
N ILE A 104 5.55 -16.06 9.53
CA ILE A 104 4.81 -14.92 10.12
C ILE A 104 3.40 -14.82 9.52
N ALA A 105 3.27 -15.05 8.21
CA ALA A 105 1.98 -15.02 7.52
C ALA A 105 1.01 -16.12 8.01
N LYS A 106 1.52 -17.31 8.38
CA LYS A 106 0.69 -18.37 8.99
C LYS A 106 0.19 -17.94 10.36
N ASP A 107 1.08 -17.43 11.20
CA ASP A 107 0.72 -16.99 12.55
C ASP A 107 -0.30 -15.85 12.50
N HIS A 108 -0.11 -14.88 11.60
CA HIS A 108 -1.06 -13.78 11.37
C HIS A 108 -2.39 -14.29 10.83
N LEU A 109 -2.38 -15.24 9.89
CA LEU A 109 -3.60 -15.83 9.36
C LEU A 109 -4.40 -16.53 10.47
N ASP A 110 -3.75 -17.25 11.38
CA ASP A 110 -4.41 -17.89 12.52
C ASP A 110 -5.00 -16.88 13.51
N GLN A 111 -4.30 -15.78 13.78
CA GLN A 111 -4.84 -14.70 14.60
C GLN A 111 -6.03 -13.99 13.92
N VAL A 112 -5.95 -13.74 12.62
CA VAL A 112 -7.05 -13.14 11.85
C VAL A 112 -8.26 -14.08 11.79
N LYS A 113 -8.04 -15.38 11.64
CA LYS A 113 -9.10 -16.40 11.74
C LYS A 113 -9.82 -16.30 13.09
N LEU A 114 -9.08 -16.20 14.18
CA LEU A 114 -9.66 -16.04 15.52
C LEU A 114 -10.51 -14.76 15.61
N MET A 115 -9.97 -13.62 15.16
CA MET A 115 -10.68 -12.33 15.18
C MET A 115 -11.98 -12.33 14.34
N LEU A 116 -11.97 -13.02 13.20
CA LEU A 116 -13.15 -13.15 12.34
C LEU A 116 -14.18 -14.13 12.92
N SER A 117 -13.72 -15.23 13.52
CA SER A 117 -14.57 -16.22 14.18
C SER A 117 -15.31 -15.66 15.39
N GLU A 118 -14.75 -14.65 16.09
CA GLU A 118 -15.48 -13.89 17.12
C GLU A 118 -16.75 -13.19 16.58
N LYS A 119 -16.85 -12.99 15.27
CA LYS A 119 -18.02 -12.39 14.62
C LYS A 119 -18.92 -13.45 14.01
N ASP A 120 -18.33 -14.39 13.28
CA ASP A 120 -19.00 -15.53 12.66
C ASP A 120 -17.92 -16.57 12.29
N ALA A 121 -18.07 -17.79 12.78
CA ALA A 121 -17.11 -18.88 12.57
C ALA A 121 -16.83 -19.16 11.08
N SER A 122 -17.82 -18.96 10.20
CA SER A 122 -17.67 -19.16 8.76
C SER A 122 -16.70 -18.15 8.12
N LEU A 123 -16.54 -16.96 8.71
CA LEU A 123 -15.62 -15.94 8.21
C LEU A 123 -14.17 -16.34 8.44
N GLY A 124 -13.87 -16.95 9.59
CA GLY A 124 -12.54 -17.50 9.87
C GLY A 124 -12.16 -18.56 8.84
N GLU A 125 -13.06 -19.50 8.53
CA GLU A 125 -12.80 -20.49 7.50
C GLU A 125 -12.60 -19.90 6.10
N MET A 126 -13.36 -18.86 5.74
CA MET A 126 -13.20 -18.22 4.44
C MET A 126 -11.88 -17.47 4.31
N ALA A 127 -11.41 -16.81 5.37
CA ALA A 127 -10.07 -16.22 5.37
C ALA A 127 -8.98 -17.30 5.20
N ALA A 128 -9.13 -18.45 5.87
CA ALA A 128 -8.19 -19.56 5.76
C ALA A 128 -8.14 -20.18 4.36
N LYS A 129 -9.30 -20.27 3.68
CA LYS A 129 -9.46 -20.87 2.35
C LYS A 129 -9.32 -19.85 1.21
N ALA A 130 -8.95 -18.61 1.51
CA ALA A 130 -8.88 -17.53 0.54
C ALA A 130 -7.83 -17.83 -0.56
N PRO A 131 -8.21 -17.79 -1.85
CA PRO A 131 -7.26 -18.01 -2.94
C PRO A 131 -6.23 -16.87 -2.99
N PRO A 132 -4.95 -17.18 -3.27
CA PRO A 132 -3.92 -16.15 -3.41
C PRO A 132 -4.24 -15.26 -4.61
N LYS A 133 -4.35 -13.93 -4.41
CA LYS A 133 -4.90 -13.03 -5.43
C LYS A 133 -3.99 -12.77 -6.63
N ASN A 134 -2.72 -13.17 -6.58
CA ASN A 134 -1.74 -12.83 -7.61
C ASN A 134 -0.59 -13.84 -7.71
N ALA A 135 -0.86 -15.12 -7.44
CA ALA A 135 0.03 -16.15 -7.96
C ALA A 135 -0.14 -16.14 -9.49
N ALA A 136 0.61 -15.27 -10.17
CA ALA A 136 0.71 -15.24 -11.61
C ALA A 136 0.77 -16.68 -12.08
N LYS A 137 -0.24 -17.05 -12.86
CA LYS A 137 -0.53 -18.37 -13.38
C LYS A 137 0.77 -18.91 -14.00
N LYS A 138 1.62 -19.56 -13.19
CA LYS A 138 2.63 -20.48 -13.70
C LYS A 138 1.80 -21.67 -14.15
N ARG A 139 1.18 -21.52 -15.33
CA ARG A 139 0.60 -22.60 -16.12
C ARG A 139 1.78 -23.51 -16.42
N ASN A 140 2.08 -24.43 -15.50
CA ASN A 140 2.63 -25.71 -15.92
C ASN A 140 1.53 -26.35 -16.77
N SER A 141 1.64 -26.15 -18.08
CA SER A 141 1.02 -27.01 -19.08
C SER A 141 1.68 -28.39 -18.96
N SER A 142 1.27 -29.18 -17.99
CA SER A 142 1.67 -30.58 -17.85
C SER A 142 0.63 -31.33 -17.03
N ALA A 143 -0.51 -31.67 -17.65
CA ALA A 143 -1.28 -32.89 -17.38
C ALA A 143 -2.57 -32.93 -18.23
N ASN A 144 -2.90 -34.17 -18.66
CA ASN A 144 -4.07 -34.70 -19.37
C ASN A 144 -4.03 -34.70 -20.91
N ASN A 145 -4.11 -35.84 -21.63
CA ASN A 145 -4.46 -37.24 -21.33
C ASN A 145 -3.66 -38.19 -22.28
N ASN A 146 -3.21 -39.39 -21.89
CA ASN A 146 -3.90 -40.70 -21.96
C ASN A 146 -4.65 -40.91 -23.30
N GLU A 147 -4.45 -41.91 -24.17
CA GLU A 147 -3.90 -43.27 -24.12
C GLU A 147 -3.36 -43.64 -25.52
N GLY A 148 -2.46 -44.62 -25.59
CA GLY A 148 -2.01 -45.18 -26.87
C GLY A 148 -0.88 -46.19 -26.68
N ALA A 149 -1.24 -47.39 -26.26
CA ALA A 149 -0.34 -48.54 -26.23
C ALA A 149 0.22 -48.82 -27.63
N GLY A 150 1.55 -48.96 -27.74
CA GLY A 150 2.22 -49.24 -29.01
C GLY A 150 3.72 -49.40 -28.82
N GLU A 151 4.11 -50.64 -28.51
CA GLU A 151 5.29 -51.37 -28.99
C GLU A 151 6.59 -50.66 -29.48
N ARG A 152 7.70 -51.34 -29.15
CA ARG A 152 9.02 -51.39 -29.82
C ARG A 152 10.02 -50.29 -29.45
N SER A 153 11.05 -50.64 -28.67
CA SER A 153 12.31 -51.25 -29.13
C SER A 153 13.31 -50.20 -29.64
N SER A 154 14.41 -50.00 -28.90
CA SER A 154 15.81 -50.04 -29.38
C SER A 154 16.75 -49.09 -28.63
N LYS A 155 17.67 -49.69 -27.87
CA LYS A 155 19.13 -49.49 -27.87
C LYS A 155 19.72 -48.07 -28.08
N ARG A 156 20.40 -47.59 -27.01
CA ARG A 156 21.80 -47.04 -26.95
C ARG A 156 22.14 -45.75 -27.76
N PRO A 157 23.31 -45.10 -27.55
CA PRO A 157 24.15 -44.95 -26.35
C PRO A 157 24.65 -43.50 -26.09
N ARG A 158 25.11 -43.28 -24.85
CA ARG A 158 26.34 -42.57 -24.42
C ARG A 158 27.07 -41.70 -25.47
N ARG A 159 27.24 -40.41 -25.18
CA ARG A 159 28.39 -39.63 -25.64
C ARG A 159 28.86 -38.66 -24.56
N GLU A 160 29.92 -39.07 -23.87
CA GLU A 160 30.85 -38.19 -23.18
C GLU A 160 31.48 -37.23 -24.19
N ARG A 161 31.67 -35.97 -23.80
CA ARG A 161 32.66 -35.10 -24.44
C ARG A 161 33.36 -34.29 -23.36
N SER A 162 34.60 -34.69 -23.13
CA SER A 162 35.64 -34.07 -22.32
C SER A 162 36.42 -33.03 -23.14
N ASN A 163 37.18 -32.23 -22.39
CA ASN A 163 38.33 -31.39 -22.79
C ASN A 163 38.04 -30.18 -23.70
N GLY A 164 38.65 -29.03 -23.51
CA GLY A 164 39.78 -28.62 -22.69
C GLY A 164 40.38 -27.38 -23.36
N GLY A 165 40.80 -26.39 -22.58
CA GLY A 165 41.39 -25.16 -23.11
C GLY A 165 41.93 -24.30 -21.98
N LYS A 166 43.14 -24.66 -21.53
CA LYS A 166 44.07 -23.76 -20.85
C LYS A 166 44.56 -22.75 -21.90
N ASP A 167 44.66 -21.48 -21.53
CA ASP A 167 45.76 -20.63 -21.98
C ASP A 167 46.05 -19.58 -20.92
N GLU A 168 47.33 -19.37 -20.72
CA GLU A 168 47.98 -18.68 -19.63
C GLU A 168 48.05 -17.15 -19.87
N SER A 169 47.92 -16.41 -18.77
CA SER A 169 48.47 -15.08 -18.47
C SER A 169 49.94 -14.92 -18.93
N PRO A 170 50.59 -13.71 -18.97
CA PRO A 170 50.36 -12.57 -18.06
C PRO A 170 50.60 -11.16 -18.62
N SER A 171 50.17 -10.12 -17.90
CA SER A 171 51.00 -8.91 -17.71
C SER A 171 50.47 -8.04 -16.58
N ALA A 172 51.43 -7.39 -15.91
CA ALA A 172 51.37 -6.75 -14.62
C ALA A 172 50.77 -5.33 -14.63
N GLY A 173 50.21 -4.92 -13.49
CA GLY A 173 49.76 -3.55 -13.24
C GLY A 173 49.48 -3.32 -11.76
N SER A 174 50.54 -3.01 -11.01
CA SER A 174 50.56 -2.68 -9.59
C SER A 174 49.91 -1.31 -9.29
N GLY A 175 49.09 -1.21 -8.24
CA GLY A 175 48.64 0.09 -7.68
C GLY A 175 47.53 -0.05 -6.62
N PRO A 176 47.45 0.80 -5.59
CA PRO A 176 47.37 0.34 -4.20
C PRO A 176 45.97 0.30 -3.56
N SER A 177 45.85 -0.62 -2.59
CA SER A 177 44.74 -0.81 -1.65
C SER A 177 44.52 0.36 -0.69
N PRO A 178 43.26 0.64 -0.31
CA PRO A 178 42.95 1.17 1.01
C PRO A 178 42.08 0.21 1.83
N LYS A 179 42.71 -0.28 2.90
CA LYS A 179 42.23 -0.54 4.26
C LYS A 179 40.71 -0.74 4.47
N LYS A 180 40.38 -1.98 4.84
CA LYS A 180 39.23 -2.35 5.69
C LYS A 180 39.20 -1.46 6.95
N VAL A 181 38.12 -0.71 7.12
CA VAL A 181 37.74 -0.12 8.41
C VAL A 181 36.41 -0.75 8.84
N GLY A 182 36.38 -1.12 10.11
CA GLY A 182 35.45 -2.06 10.72
C GLY A 182 33.98 -1.67 10.66
N ALA A 183 33.18 -2.73 10.65
CA ALA A 183 31.81 -2.73 11.10
C ALA A 183 31.68 -2.05 12.47
N LYS A 184 30.80 -1.04 12.56
CA LYS A 184 30.14 -0.67 13.81
C LYS A 184 28.63 -0.78 13.63
N LYS A 185 28.09 -1.76 14.36
CA LYS A 185 26.69 -1.85 14.78
C LYS A 185 26.25 -0.55 15.46
N GLY A 186 24.98 -0.19 15.29
CA GLY A 186 24.26 0.67 16.22
C GLY A 186 23.84 2.03 15.65
N GLY A 187 23.01 2.03 14.60
CA GLY A 187 22.20 3.20 14.26
C GLY A 187 21.12 3.41 15.33
N LYS A 188 21.47 4.08 16.43
CA LYS A 188 20.47 4.68 17.31
C LYS A 188 19.71 5.70 16.46
N ASN A 189 18.38 5.56 16.37
CA ASN A 189 17.47 6.61 15.91
C ASN A 189 17.71 7.85 16.75
N LYS A 190 18.65 8.71 16.32
CA LYS A 190 18.68 10.10 16.76
C LYS A 190 17.44 10.72 16.15
N LYS A 191 16.40 10.91 16.96
CA LYS A 191 15.32 11.83 16.63
C LYS A 191 15.99 13.14 16.21
N ALA A 192 15.91 13.48 14.92
CA ALA A 192 16.34 14.77 14.40
C ALA A 192 15.75 15.85 15.32
N LYS A 193 16.59 16.79 15.75
CA LYS A 193 16.16 17.90 16.59
C LYS A 193 15.18 18.76 15.76
N GLY A 194 13.89 18.54 15.98
CA GLY A 194 12.85 19.56 15.93
C GLY A 194 12.80 20.48 14.71
N PHE A 195 12.98 19.99 13.48
CA PHE A 195 12.57 20.75 12.31
C PHE A 195 11.04 20.84 12.29
N SER A 196 10.47 21.98 12.67
CA SER A 196 9.02 22.21 12.68
C SER A 196 8.62 23.13 11.54
N TYR A 197 8.05 22.57 10.47
CA TYR A 197 7.45 23.35 9.39
C TYR A 197 5.95 23.56 9.61
N GLN A 198 5.47 24.79 9.49
CA GLN A 198 4.05 25.11 9.52
C GLN A 198 3.58 25.54 8.11
N SER A 199 2.65 24.78 7.55
CA SER A 199 1.99 25.16 6.29
C SER A 199 1.08 26.37 6.52
N LYS A 200 1.04 27.29 5.54
CA LYS A 200 0.11 28.43 5.50
C LYS A 200 -1.18 28.12 4.73
N ASN A 201 -1.42 26.86 4.36
CA ASN A 201 -2.54 26.48 3.50
C ASN A 201 -3.82 26.28 4.33
N ILE A 202 -4.92 26.88 3.87
CA ILE A 202 -6.24 26.80 4.54
C ILE A 202 -6.83 25.39 4.39
N ASN A 203 -6.47 24.67 3.32
CA ASN A 203 -6.95 23.32 3.11
C ASN A 203 -6.11 22.32 3.92
N PRO A 204 -6.69 21.62 4.91
CA PRO A 204 -5.94 20.73 5.80
C PRO A 204 -5.26 19.57 5.06
N GLU A 205 -5.89 19.06 4.00
CA GLU A 205 -5.31 17.97 3.19
C GLU A 205 -4.04 18.42 2.45
N LEU A 206 -4.03 19.65 1.93
CA LEU A 206 -2.87 20.21 1.26
C LEU A 206 -1.80 20.61 2.26
N ALA A 207 -2.20 21.15 3.41
CA ALA A 207 -1.29 21.52 4.48
C ALA A 207 -0.48 20.33 4.99
N GLU A 208 -1.13 19.19 5.25
CA GLU A 208 -0.44 17.97 5.67
C GLU A 208 0.56 17.46 4.61
N ARG A 209 0.18 17.52 3.33
CA ARG A 209 1.09 17.14 2.23
C ARG A 209 2.27 18.08 2.10
N GLU A 210 2.09 19.39 2.33
CA GLU A 210 3.18 20.37 2.33
C GLU A 210 4.18 20.10 3.47
N VAL A 211 3.68 19.77 4.66
CA VAL A 211 4.53 19.39 5.82
C VAL A 211 5.36 18.15 5.48
N ARG A 212 4.72 17.07 5.02
CA ARG A 212 5.42 15.84 4.63
C ARG A 212 6.44 16.07 3.52
N ALA A 213 6.11 16.89 2.53
CA ALA A 213 7.04 17.22 1.44
C ALA A 213 8.24 18.04 1.93
N MET A 214 8.06 18.89 2.95
CA MET A 214 9.16 19.63 3.56
C MET A 214 10.05 18.71 4.41
N GLU A 215 9.47 17.78 5.16
CA GLU A 215 10.22 16.74 5.90
C GLU A 215 11.05 15.86 4.96
N GLN A 216 10.48 15.47 3.82
CA GLN A 216 11.21 14.71 2.79
C GLN A 216 12.36 15.52 2.19
N LEU A 217 12.18 16.83 1.99
CA LEU A 217 13.27 17.70 1.54
C LEU A 217 14.38 17.79 2.58
N TYR A 218 14.01 17.91 3.86
CA TYR A 218 14.98 17.92 4.97
C TYR A 218 15.82 16.63 4.96
N GLU A 219 15.16 15.46 4.96
CA GLU A 219 15.84 14.16 4.94
C GLU A 219 16.72 14.01 3.69
N PHE A 220 16.24 14.47 2.53
CA PHE A 220 17.01 14.42 1.30
C PHE A 220 18.28 15.28 1.37
N ILE A 221 18.19 16.53 1.80
CA ILE A 221 19.33 17.44 1.83
C ILE A 221 20.31 17.08 2.94
N VAL A 222 19.82 16.89 4.17
CA VAL A 222 20.66 16.69 5.35
C VAL A 222 21.18 15.26 5.42
N ASP A 223 20.29 14.26 5.33
CA ASP A 223 20.67 12.87 5.58
C ASP A 223 21.27 12.18 4.35
N LYS A 224 20.77 12.47 3.14
CA LYS A 224 21.20 11.78 1.90
C LYS A 224 22.29 12.51 1.14
N CYS A 225 22.20 13.82 1.06
CA CYS A 225 23.13 14.66 0.30
C CYS A 225 24.26 15.25 1.14
N GLY A 226 24.21 15.14 2.47
CA GLY A 226 25.23 15.68 3.38
C GLY A 226 25.24 17.21 3.48
N GLY A 227 24.12 17.87 3.16
CA GLY A 227 23.94 19.31 3.34
C GLY A 227 23.69 19.69 4.81
N SER A 228 23.65 20.99 5.10
CA SER A 228 23.32 21.51 6.44
C SER A 228 21.84 21.93 6.54
N GLU A 229 21.32 21.95 7.77
CA GLU A 229 19.95 22.40 8.07
C GLU A 229 19.72 23.87 7.66
N ASP A 230 20.75 24.70 7.74
CA ASP A 230 20.66 26.12 7.37
C ASP A 230 20.35 26.30 5.87
N MET A 231 20.68 25.32 5.02
CA MET A 231 20.41 25.39 3.57
C MET A 231 18.92 25.31 3.24
N ILE A 232 18.14 24.67 4.12
CA ILE A 232 16.68 24.52 3.96
C ILE A 232 15.92 25.52 4.83
N GLU A 233 16.61 26.32 5.64
CA GLU A 233 16.00 27.40 6.39
C GLU A 233 15.37 28.43 5.42
N GLY A 234 14.13 28.82 5.70
CA GLY A 234 13.38 29.75 4.84
C GLY A 234 12.82 29.13 3.55
N PHE A 235 12.99 27.84 3.31
CA PHE A 235 12.24 27.16 2.24
C PHE A 235 10.76 27.04 2.60
N ARG A 236 9.93 27.10 1.56
CA ARG A 236 8.49 26.82 1.65
C ARG A 236 8.07 25.84 0.57
N VAL A 237 7.07 25.03 0.89
CA VAL A 237 6.48 24.07 -0.05
C VAL A 237 5.06 24.51 -0.38
N ARG A 238 4.70 24.39 -1.66
CA ARG A 238 3.32 24.56 -2.12
C ARG A 238 2.88 23.32 -2.87
N VAL A 239 1.76 22.74 -2.44
CA VAL A 239 1.14 21.61 -3.12
C VAL A 239 -0.10 22.09 -3.87
N THR A 240 -0.15 21.84 -5.17
CA THR A 240 -1.27 22.21 -6.03
C THR A 240 -1.92 20.97 -6.64
N LYS A 241 -3.26 20.92 -6.64
CA LYS A 241 -4.01 19.87 -7.35
C LYS A 241 -3.88 20.11 -8.85
N LYS A 242 -3.52 19.07 -9.62
CA LYS A 242 -3.44 19.17 -11.08
C LYS A 242 -4.86 19.19 -11.66
N ASN A 243 -5.19 20.26 -12.37
CA ASN A 243 -6.50 20.41 -13.03
C ASN A 243 -6.68 19.29 -14.07
N GLY A 244 -7.80 18.57 -14.00
CA GLY A 244 -8.11 17.44 -14.89
C GLY A 244 -8.07 16.05 -14.23
N ALA A 245 -7.61 15.95 -12.97
CA ALA A 245 -7.84 14.74 -12.19
C ALA A 245 -9.33 14.68 -11.79
N LYS A 246 -10.14 13.89 -12.51
CA LYS A 246 -11.47 13.49 -12.05
C LYS A 246 -11.36 12.95 -10.62
N LEU A 247 -12.37 13.22 -9.78
CA LEU A 247 -12.50 12.76 -8.38
C LEU A 247 -12.20 11.25 -8.24
N SER A 248 -10.93 10.91 -8.20
CA SER A 248 -10.42 9.60 -7.88
C SER A 248 -9.36 9.81 -6.81
N HIS A 249 -9.20 8.84 -5.93
CA HIS A 249 -8.20 8.85 -4.85
C HIS A 249 -6.74 8.90 -5.38
N GLN A 250 -6.53 9.03 -6.68
CA GLN A 250 -5.25 9.26 -7.35
C GLN A 250 -5.18 10.68 -7.95
N ALA A 251 -5.76 11.67 -7.28
CA ALA A 251 -5.50 13.07 -7.65
C ALA A 251 -3.98 13.27 -7.73
N LYS A 252 -3.47 13.61 -8.91
CA LYS A 252 -2.06 13.92 -9.09
C LYS A 252 -1.83 15.33 -8.51
N PHE A 253 -0.91 15.41 -7.56
CA PHE A 253 -0.52 16.67 -6.94
C PHE A 253 0.83 17.10 -7.52
N ASP A 254 0.96 18.38 -7.83
CA ASP A 254 2.24 18.98 -8.17
C ASP A 254 2.82 19.62 -6.90
N ILE A 255 4.05 19.24 -6.57
CA ILE A 255 4.78 19.75 -5.40
C ILE A 255 5.84 20.72 -5.92
N ASN A 256 5.87 21.93 -5.36
CA ASN A 256 6.87 22.94 -5.71
C ASN A 256 7.54 23.46 -4.44
N PHE A 257 8.86 23.56 -4.48
CA PHE A 257 9.67 24.12 -3.42
C PHE A 257 10.07 25.54 -3.80
N TYR A 258 10.08 26.46 -2.83
CA TYR A 258 10.52 27.83 -3.04
C TYR A 258 11.58 28.17 -2.00
N SER A 259 12.72 28.68 -2.44
CA SER A 259 13.74 29.19 -1.52
C SER A 259 13.30 30.49 -0.85
N ALA A 260 14.08 30.96 0.12
CA ALA A 260 13.91 32.28 0.75
C ALA A 260 13.89 33.43 -0.30
N GLN A 261 14.64 33.27 -1.39
CA GLN A 261 14.68 34.20 -2.54
C GLN A 261 13.49 34.01 -3.51
N ASN A 262 12.49 33.22 -3.15
CA ASN A 262 11.32 32.90 -3.96
C ASN A 262 11.65 32.21 -5.30
N ARG A 263 12.82 31.58 -5.42
CA ARG A 263 13.15 30.76 -6.59
C ARG A 263 12.39 29.44 -6.51
N ARG A 264 11.71 29.06 -7.59
CA ARG A 264 10.89 27.85 -7.67
C ARG A 264 11.70 26.65 -8.16
N PHE A 265 11.52 25.51 -7.49
CA PHE A 265 12.04 24.20 -7.85
C PHE A 265 10.89 23.19 -7.97
N ARG A 266 10.93 22.34 -8.99
CA ARG A 266 9.89 21.34 -9.29
C ARG A 266 10.14 19.98 -8.63
N SER A 267 11.34 19.77 -8.07
CA SER A 267 11.72 18.52 -7.41
C SER A 267 12.82 18.75 -6.37
N MET A 268 12.96 17.82 -5.42
CA MET A 268 14.04 17.83 -4.44
C MET A 268 15.42 17.72 -5.10
N LEU A 269 15.54 16.98 -6.21
CA LEU A 269 16.77 16.88 -7.00
C LEU A 269 17.21 18.25 -7.54
N GLN A 270 16.27 19.09 -8.00
CA GLN A 270 16.60 20.45 -8.43
C GLN A 270 17.10 21.31 -7.27
N VAL A 271 16.60 21.10 -6.06
CA VAL A 271 17.12 21.77 -4.85
C VAL A 271 18.53 21.27 -4.52
N GLY A 272 18.78 19.95 -4.58
CA GLY A 272 20.11 19.38 -4.37
C GLY A 272 21.15 19.91 -5.37
N ARG A 273 20.79 20.00 -6.65
CA ARG A 273 21.64 20.60 -7.71
C ARG A 273 21.89 22.09 -7.47
N PHE A 274 20.88 22.83 -7.00
CA PHE A 274 21.04 24.24 -6.68
C PHE A 274 22.10 24.48 -5.59
N TYR A 275 22.25 23.54 -4.65
CA TYR A 275 23.30 23.57 -3.63
C TYR A 275 24.59 22.82 -4.02
N ASN A 276 24.71 22.36 -5.27
CA ASN A 276 25.83 21.54 -5.74
C ASN A 276 26.06 20.26 -4.91
N LEU A 277 24.99 19.70 -4.33
CA LEU A 277 25.04 18.46 -3.55
C LEU A 277 24.74 17.21 -4.39
N VAL A 278 24.29 17.41 -5.63
CA VAL A 278 23.92 16.34 -6.56
C VAL A 278 24.55 16.67 -7.90
N GLU A 279 25.29 15.73 -8.47
CA GLU A 279 25.90 15.87 -9.80
C GLU A 279 24.85 15.77 -10.91
N ASP A 280 25.10 16.45 -12.03
CA ASP A 280 24.34 16.26 -13.27
C ASP A 280 24.79 14.94 -13.91
N GLY A 281 24.10 13.87 -13.54
CA GLY A 281 24.14 12.60 -14.27
C GLY A 281 23.45 12.67 -15.62
#